data_AF-A0AAV1Z1Y8-F1
#
_entry.id   AF-A0AAV1Z1Y8-F1
#
_cell.length_a   1.000
_cell.length_b   1.000
_cell.length_c   1.000
_cell.angle_alpha   90.00
_cell.angle_beta   90.00
_cell.angle_gamma   90.00
#
_symmetry.space_group_name_H-M   'P 1'
#
loop_
_entity.id
_entity.type
_entity.pdbx_description
1 polymer ?
#
loop_
_entity_poly.entity_id
_entity_poly.type
_entity_poly.pdbx_seq_one_letter_code
_entity_poly.pdbx_strand_id
1 'polypeptide(L)'
;WKIHVAICYNWILVLIINLNERFNCQARNGVKYKFTLKLLYYFVECYCGPHGKCSFNDYNKVCSCDRGFSEIDGICKECYCGPHGKCSFDDYNKVCSCDRGFSEIDGICKECDCGSNGICSFNEGYKVCLCDRGFSEKDGKCRECYCGPHGKCSFDDYNKVCSCDRGFSEIDGICKECYCGPHGKCSFDDYNKVCSCDRGFSEIDGICKECYCGPHGKCSFDDYNKVCSCDRGFSEIDGICKVNDHCISVPCKNNGSCFNTNNGTYACLCQNRYLGRNCELECYCGQNGFCSLKSGVKVCSCEDGYSEINGRCQKCDCGPYGNCYFKNAKKICYCKQFFAEKFGKCIECYCGMQSWSCRFSSRGKKVCDCKPGYAQKNETCVEMCKSSSDCLNEGICRRFESGSFCDCGPYFSGDRCEKSEFCDHLKEKCEEIGAICVSTPWKATCECPKGKMFTPRGMCEDICDAAKCLYGKCEVTGKTYRCICEEGFSGLLCDINNNIKTNISIWGISLIVFCFILLVTMVGVLCCGFQNVRNNRCDHSKHF
;
A
#
# COMPACT_ATOMS: atom_id res chain seq x y z
N TRP A 1 -107.50 66.87 -60.34
CA TRP A 1 -107.77 68.30 -60.09
C TRP A 1 -106.77 69.12 -60.90
N LYS A 2 -107.05 70.40 -61.21
CA LYS A 2 -106.04 71.30 -61.81
C LYS A 2 -104.97 71.61 -60.77
N ILE A 3 -103.69 71.59 -61.14
CA ILE A 3 -102.59 72.16 -60.37
C ILE A 3 -101.83 73.11 -61.31
N HIS A 4 -101.68 74.37 -60.89
CA HIS A 4 -100.86 75.34 -61.62
C HIS A 4 -99.36 75.08 -61.39
N VAL A 5 -98.57 75.33 -62.42
CA VAL A 5 -97.12 75.56 -62.30
C VAL A 5 -96.85 76.99 -62.76
N ALA A 6 -96.44 77.84 -61.84
CA ALA A 6 -95.81 79.11 -62.16
C ALA A 6 -94.28 78.91 -62.15
N ILE A 7 -93.57 79.57 -63.05
CA ILE A 7 -92.11 79.48 -63.14
C ILE A 7 -91.49 80.66 -62.38
N CYS A 8 -90.92 80.37 -61.21
CA CYS A 8 -89.91 81.19 -60.57
C CYS A 8 -88.75 80.27 -60.16
N TYR A 9 -87.52 80.64 -60.54
CA TYR A 9 -86.22 80.03 -60.19
C TYR A 9 -86.24 78.72 -59.35
N ASN A 10 -86.41 77.59 -60.06
CA ASN A 10 -86.04 76.20 -59.68
C ASN A 10 -86.89 75.46 -58.57
N TRP A 11 -87.08 74.13 -58.72
CA TRP A 11 -87.55 73.08 -57.75
C TRP A 11 -89.05 72.98 -57.30
N ILE A 12 -89.77 71.83 -57.49
CA ILE A 12 -91.07 71.45 -56.80
C ILE A 12 -91.44 69.92 -56.81
N LEU A 13 -91.83 69.25 -55.69
CA LEU A 13 -92.38 67.85 -55.62
C LEU A 13 -93.92 67.69 -55.52
N VAL A 14 -94.41 66.51 -55.94
CA VAL A 14 -95.56 65.74 -55.42
C VAL A 14 -95.19 64.24 -55.35
N LEU A 15 -95.79 63.51 -54.40
CA LEU A 15 -95.88 62.04 -54.33
C LEU A 15 -97.35 61.63 -54.08
N ILE A 16 -97.73 60.40 -54.45
CA ILE A 16 -99.08 59.81 -54.39
C ILE A 16 -98.89 58.27 -54.30
N ILE A 17 -99.66 57.40 -53.64
CA ILE A 17 -100.99 57.38 -52.97
C ILE A 17 -100.79 56.84 -51.52
N ASN A 18 -101.73 56.42 -50.65
CA ASN A 18 -103.18 56.11 -50.62
C ASN A 18 -103.69 56.37 -49.15
N LEU A 19 -104.84 55.97 -48.58
CA LEU A 19 -106.02 55.15 -48.91
C LEU A 19 -107.23 55.64 -48.05
N ASN A 20 -108.34 54.89 -48.01
CA ASN A 20 -109.57 55.03 -47.21
C ASN A 20 -110.46 56.26 -47.54
N GLU A 21 -111.79 56.15 -47.72
CA GLU A 21 -112.70 54.99 -47.58
C GLU A 21 -113.84 54.97 -48.63
N ARG A 22 -114.88 54.15 -48.44
CA ARG A 22 -115.94 53.73 -49.41
C ARG A 22 -116.85 54.91 -49.85
N PHE A 23 -117.54 54.92 -51.01
CA PHE A 23 -118.51 53.94 -51.52
C PHE A 23 -118.88 54.08 -53.03
N ASN A 24 -119.41 52.98 -53.60
CA ASN A 24 -120.32 52.81 -54.74
C ASN A 24 -120.41 53.86 -55.89
N CYS A 25 -120.14 53.37 -57.12
CA CYS A 25 -120.71 53.90 -58.38
C CYS A 25 -121.38 52.77 -59.18
N GLN A 26 -122.46 53.06 -59.91
CA GLN A 26 -122.97 52.20 -60.99
C GLN A 26 -123.04 52.96 -62.32
N ALA A 27 -122.71 52.24 -63.39
CA ALA A 27 -122.16 52.75 -64.65
C ALA A 27 -123.08 53.63 -65.54
N ARG A 28 -122.45 54.55 -66.29
CA ARG A 28 -122.52 54.58 -67.77
C ARG A 28 -121.42 55.45 -68.42
N ASN A 29 -120.92 54.95 -69.56
CA ASN A 29 -120.30 55.63 -70.72
C ASN A 29 -119.35 56.85 -70.54
N GLY A 30 -118.08 56.73 -70.98
CA GLY A 30 -117.43 57.79 -71.78
C GLY A 30 -116.02 58.32 -71.44
N VAL A 31 -115.10 58.23 -72.41
CA VAL A 31 -114.03 59.20 -72.78
C VAL A 31 -112.83 59.50 -71.84
N LYS A 32 -111.70 58.85 -72.16
CA LYS A 32 -110.29 59.34 -72.31
C LYS A 32 -109.73 60.57 -71.52
N TYR A 33 -108.69 60.27 -70.73
CA TYR A 33 -107.38 60.96 -70.51
C TYR A 33 -107.24 62.51 -70.42
N LYS A 34 -106.57 63.00 -69.35
CA LYS A 34 -105.25 63.67 -69.42
C LYS A 34 -104.53 63.83 -68.06
N PHE A 35 -103.20 63.95 -68.10
CA PHE A 35 -102.28 64.05 -66.94
C PHE A 35 -102.13 65.46 -66.36
N THR A 36 -101.59 65.58 -65.13
CA THR A 36 -100.53 66.55 -64.81
C THR A 36 -99.67 66.09 -63.62
N LEU A 37 -98.45 66.63 -63.51
CA LEU A 37 -97.33 66.15 -62.67
C LEU A 37 -97.06 67.03 -61.43
N LYS A 38 -96.16 66.55 -60.56
CA LYS A 38 -95.12 67.32 -59.84
C LYS A 38 -94.09 66.31 -59.25
N LEU A 39 -92.82 66.68 -59.08
CA LEU A 39 -91.72 65.75 -58.71
C LEU A 39 -90.46 66.55 -58.28
N LEU A 40 -89.90 66.34 -57.06
CA LEU A 40 -88.74 67.15 -56.60
C LEU A 40 -87.60 66.85 -57.55
N TYR A 41 -87.02 67.91 -58.06
CA TYR A 41 -85.67 67.83 -58.55
C TYR A 41 -84.74 67.65 -57.36
N TYR A 42 -83.61 67.00 -57.59
CA TYR A 42 -82.35 67.34 -56.93
C TYR A 42 -81.45 67.85 -58.04
N PHE A 43 -81.00 69.12 -57.96
CA PHE A 43 -80.01 69.62 -58.92
C PHE A 43 -78.65 69.02 -58.53
N VAL A 44 -78.09 68.19 -59.41
CA VAL A 44 -76.74 67.65 -59.29
C VAL A 44 -75.82 68.46 -60.20
N GLU A 45 -74.77 69.05 -59.64
CA GLU A 45 -73.85 69.92 -60.39
C GLU A 45 -72.82 69.08 -61.17
N CYS A 46 -72.71 69.33 -62.47
CA CYS A 46 -71.89 68.51 -63.38
C CYS A 46 -70.41 68.92 -63.36
N TYR A 47 -69.76 68.76 -62.21
CA TYR A 47 -68.35 69.06 -62.00
C TYR A 47 -67.56 67.82 -61.57
N CYS A 48 -66.61 67.38 -62.38
CA CYS A 48 -65.81 66.17 -62.15
C CYS A 48 -64.36 66.46 -61.72
N GLY A 49 -64.07 67.69 -61.28
CA GLY A 49 -62.68 68.16 -61.09
C GLY A 49 -62.05 68.66 -62.39
N PRO A 50 -60.82 69.22 -62.33
CA PRO A 50 -60.12 69.76 -63.50
C PRO A 50 -59.60 68.68 -64.47
N HIS A 51 -59.53 67.42 -64.05
CA HIS A 51 -59.04 66.28 -64.83
C HIS A 51 -60.15 65.27 -65.16
N GLY A 52 -61.40 65.76 -65.29
CA GLY A 52 -62.58 64.94 -65.50
C GLY A 52 -63.62 65.62 -66.39
N LYS A 53 -64.01 64.96 -67.48
CA LYS A 53 -65.09 65.40 -68.35
C LYS A 53 -66.42 64.88 -67.81
N CYS A 54 -67.26 65.80 -67.35
CA CYS A 54 -68.59 65.46 -66.83
C CYS A 54 -69.58 65.15 -67.94
N SER A 55 -70.39 64.12 -67.73
CA SER A 55 -71.50 63.73 -68.59
C SER A 55 -72.67 63.24 -67.74
N PHE A 56 -73.86 63.16 -68.33
CA PHE A 56 -75.03 62.56 -67.72
C PHE A 56 -75.51 61.36 -68.54
N ASN A 57 -75.86 60.26 -67.85
CA ASN A 57 -76.56 59.13 -68.44
C ASN A 57 -77.75 58.75 -67.53
N ASP A 58 -78.95 58.70 -68.10
CA ASP A 58 -80.22 58.46 -67.37
C ASP A 58 -80.32 59.23 -66.03
N TYR A 59 -80.06 60.54 -66.09
CA TYR A 59 -80.02 61.51 -64.98
C TYR A 59 -78.90 61.30 -63.93
N ASN A 60 -78.09 60.25 -64.03
CA ASN A 60 -76.90 60.07 -63.19
C ASN A 60 -75.69 60.79 -63.78
N LYS A 61 -74.89 61.42 -62.92
CA LYS A 61 -73.58 62.01 -63.24
C LYS A 61 -72.55 60.91 -63.48
N VAL A 62 -71.71 61.06 -64.50
CA VAL A 62 -70.61 60.14 -64.85
C VAL A 62 -69.37 60.94 -65.25
N CYS A 63 -68.19 60.62 -64.69
CA CYS A 63 -66.95 61.34 -64.94
C CYS A 63 -65.95 60.54 -65.80
N SER A 64 -65.76 60.97 -67.04
CA SER A 64 -64.65 60.47 -67.87
C SER A 64 -63.35 61.15 -67.45
N CYS A 65 -62.58 60.50 -66.58
CA CYS A 65 -61.29 61.00 -66.09
C CYS A 65 -60.17 60.92 -67.14
N ASP A 66 -59.21 61.85 -67.07
CA ASP A 66 -57.99 61.81 -67.90
C ASP A 66 -57.01 60.72 -67.41
N ARG A 67 -56.07 60.29 -68.27
CA ARG A 67 -55.13 59.21 -67.93
C ARG A 67 -54.25 59.60 -66.74
N GLY A 68 -54.26 58.77 -65.69
CA GLY A 68 -53.62 59.06 -64.41
C GLY A 68 -54.59 59.58 -63.35
N PHE A 69 -55.89 59.67 -63.66
CA PHE A 69 -56.97 59.99 -62.73
C PHE A 69 -58.06 58.92 -62.78
N SER A 70 -58.82 58.76 -61.69
CA SER A 70 -59.95 57.83 -61.60
C SER A 70 -61.09 58.44 -60.78
N GLU A 71 -62.34 58.01 -61.04
CA GLU A 71 -63.55 58.60 -60.42
C GLU A 71 -63.75 58.06 -59.00
N ILE A 72 -63.96 58.96 -58.05
CA ILE A 72 -64.40 58.67 -56.69
C ILE A 72 -65.26 59.83 -56.17
N ASP A 73 -66.39 59.53 -55.53
CA ASP A 73 -67.43 60.51 -55.12
C ASP A 73 -67.90 61.45 -56.26
N GLY A 74 -67.85 60.99 -57.51
CA GLY A 74 -68.17 61.82 -58.67
C GLY A 74 -67.14 62.90 -58.98
N ILE A 75 -65.87 62.72 -58.57
CA ILE A 75 -64.74 63.60 -58.89
C ILE A 75 -63.54 62.75 -59.32
N CYS A 76 -62.83 63.18 -60.37
CA CYS A 76 -61.59 62.56 -60.81
C CYS A 76 -60.43 62.96 -59.90
N LYS A 77 -59.88 62.00 -59.13
CA LYS A 77 -58.68 62.16 -58.30
C LYS A 77 -57.50 61.41 -58.89
N GLU A 78 -56.28 61.85 -58.56
CA GLU A 78 -55.05 61.25 -59.09
C GLU A 78 -54.93 59.78 -58.69
N CYS A 79 -54.78 58.91 -59.69
CA CYS A 79 -54.76 57.46 -59.58
C CYS A 79 -53.82 56.90 -60.67
N TYR A 80 -52.53 56.77 -60.34
CA TYR A 80 -51.50 56.31 -61.27
C TYR A 80 -50.73 55.09 -60.72
N CYS A 81 -50.80 53.96 -61.43
CA CYS A 81 -50.18 52.68 -61.04
C CYS A 81 -48.95 52.31 -61.88
N GLY A 82 -48.35 53.27 -62.60
CA GLY A 82 -47.34 52.99 -63.63
C GLY A 82 -47.94 52.72 -65.01
N PRO A 83 -47.11 52.41 -66.02
CA PRO A 83 -47.57 52.12 -67.38
C PRO A 83 -48.23 50.73 -67.51
N HIS A 84 -47.89 49.78 -66.62
CA HIS A 84 -48.34 48.38 -66.61
C HIS A 84 -49.36 48.08 -65.50
N GLY A 85 -50.17 49.08 -65.15
CA GLY A 85 -51.14 48.99 -64.06
C GLY A 85 -52.38 49.84 -64.31
N LYS A 86 -53.55 49.22 -64.22
CA LYS A 86 -54.84 49.93 -64.20
C LYS A 86 -55.18 50.34 -62.76
N CYS A 87 -55.43 51.62 -62.56
CA CYS A 87 -55.74 52.19 -61.25
C CYS A 87 -57.26 52.31 -61.01
N SER A 88 -57.70 51.96 -59.82
CA SER A 88 -59.05 52.18 -59.30
C SER A 88 -59.01 52.56 -57.82
N PHE A 89 -60.12 53.09 -57.31
CA PHE A 89 -60.31 53.28 -55.88
C PHE A 89 -61.28 52.25 -55.30
N ASP A 90 -61.02 51.80 -54.08
CA ASP A 90 -61.89 50.93 -53.28
C ASP A 90 -61.87 51.44 -51.83
N ASP A 91 -63.03 51.82 -51.29
CA ASP A 91 -63.19 52.55 -50.01
C ASP A 91 -62.11 53.62 -49.75
N TYR A 92 -61.94 54.55 -50.71
CA TYR A 92 -60.92 55.62 -50.75
C TYR A 92 -59.45 55.17 -50.89
N ASN A 93 -59.15 53.88 -50.79
CA ASN A 93 -57.81 53.34 -51.00
C ASN A 93 -57.54 53.18 -52.50
N LYS A 94 -56.30 53.47 -52.91
CA LYS A 94 -55.80 53.22 -54.26
C LYS A 94 -55.50 51.73 -54.43
N VAL A 95 -55.95 51.13 -55.53
CA VAL A 95 -55.71 49.72 -55.87
C VAL A 95 -55.15 49.62 -57.30
N CYS A 96 -54.09 48.83 -57.49
CA CYS A 96 -53.48 48.62 -58.81
C CYS A 96 -53.68 47.21 -59.36
N SER A 97 -54.49 47.09 -60.42
CA SER A 97 -54.56 45.86 -61.22
C SER A 97 -53.40 45.84 -62.22
N CYS A 98 -52.34 45.10 -61.93
CA CYS A 98 -51.15 45.00 -62.78
C CYS A 98 -51.31 44.04 -63.97
N ASP A 99 -50.55 44.28 -65.05
CA ASP A 99 -50.43 43.38 -66.19
C ASP A 99 -49.71 42.07 -65.80
N ARG A 100 -49.93 40.98 -66.56
CA ARG A 100 -49.23 39.70 -66.32
C ARG A 100 -47.72 39.88 -66.50
N GLY A 101 -46.95 39.52 -65.47
CA GLY A 101 -45.51 39.77 -65.39
C GLY A 101 -45.15 41.04 -64.63
N PHE A 102 -46.11 41.72 -64.01
CA PHE A 102 -45.94 42.86 -63.11
C PHE A 102 -46.68 42.60 -61.79
N SER A 103 -46.19 43.17 -60.69
CA SER A 103 -46.84 43.15 -59.37
C SER A 103 -46.82 44.53 -58.75
N GLU A 104 -47.83 44.84 -57.93
CA GLU A 104 -47.89 46.09 -57.17
C GLU A 104 -46.82 46.10 -56.07
N ILE A 105 -46.15 47.24 -55.92
CA ILE A 105 -45.25 47.58 -54.82
C ILE A 105 -45.17 49.11 -54.73
N ASP A 106 -45.26 49.66 -53.52
CA ASP A 106 -45.31 51.12 -53.26
C ASP A 106 -46.44 51.85 -54.03
N GLY A 107 -47.53 51.16 -54.34
CA GLY A 107 -48.62 51.71 -55.16
C GLY A 107 -48.32 51.78 -56.67
N ILE A 108 -47.30 51.07 -57.17
CA ILE A 108 -46.92 51.06 -58.60
C ILE A 108 -46.65 49.62 -59.05
N CYS A 109 -47.12 49.27 -60.25
CA CYS A 109 -46.83 47.98 -60.88
C CYS A 109 -45.38 47.96 -61.41
N LYS A 110 -44.51 47.13 -60.81
CA LYS A 110 -43.12 46.91 -61.23
C LYS A 110 -42.94 45.48 -61.79
N GLU A 111 -41.94 45.29 -62.65
CA GLU A 111 -41.71 44.02 -63.36
C GLU A 111 -41.42 42.85 -62.38
N CYS A 112 -42.13 41.75 -62.55
CA CYS A 112 -42.17 40.61 -61.65
C CYS A 112 -42.41 39.31 -62.45
N ASP A 113 -41.39 38.84 -63.18
CA ASP A 113 -41.46 37.61 -64.00
C ASP A 113 -40.81 36.40 -63.32
N CYS A 114 -41.62 35.45 -62.84
CA CYS A 114 -41.17 34.16 -62.29
C CYS A 114 -41.16 33.01 -63.32
N GLY A 115 -41.46 33.27 -64.58
CA GLY A 115 -41.74 32.26 -65.61
C GLY A 115 -43.22 31.85 -65.64
N SER A 116 -43.52 30.81 -66.41
CA SER A 116 -44.92 30.36 -66.62
C SER A 116 -45.50 29.54 -65.46
N ASN A 117 -44.64 28.97 -64.61
CA ASN A 117 -44.96 27.89 -63.65
C ASN A 117 -44.81 28.39 -62.20
N GLY A 118 -45.32 29.59 -61.94
CA GLY A 118 -45.29 30.24 -60.64
C GLY A 118 -45.84 31.66 -60.68
N ILE A 119 -46.25 32.15 -59.51
CA ILE A 119 -46.80 33.50 -59.30
C ILE A 119 -45.71 34.38 -58.68
N CYS A 120 -45.63 35.63 -59.12
CA CYS A 120 -44.66 36.61 -58.61
C CYS A 120 -45.33 37.60 -57.66
N SER A 121 -44.62 38.00 -56.61
CA SER A 121 -45.03 39.03 -55.67
C SER A 121 -43.82 39.80 -55.14
N PHE A 122 -44.03 40.95 -54.52
CA PHE A 122 -43.00 41.65 -53.76
C PHE A 122 -43.24 41.55 -52.26
N ASN A 123 -42.17 41.35 -51.49
CA ASN A 123 -42.17 41.42 -50.02
C ASN A 123 -40.95 42.22 -49.54
N GLU A 124 -41.16 43.21 -48.67
CA GLU A 124 -40.11 44.12 -48.14
C GLU A 124 -39.19 44.76 -49.22
N GLY A 125 -39.69 44.93 -50.45
CA GLY A 125 -38.92 45.45 -51.59
C GLY A 125 -38.33 44.37 -52.51
N TYR A 126 -38.27 43.12 -52.05
CA TYR A 126 -37.67 42.00 -52.77
C TYR A 126 -38.71 41.21 -53.56
N LYS A 127 -38.31 40.71 -54.74
CA LYS A 127 -39.10 39.79 -55.57
C LYS A 127 -39.15 38.41 -54.92
N VAL A 128 -40.32 37.78 -54.89
CA VAL A 128 -40.54 36.43 -54.37
C VAL A 128 -41.34 35.60 -55.38
N CYS A 129 -40.86 34.40 -55.72
CA CYS A 129 -41.57 33.47 -56.61
C CYS A 129 -42.26 32.33 -55.84
N LEU A 130 -43.58 32.24 -56.00
CA LEU A 130 -44.39 31.11 -55.53
C LEU A 130 -44.55 30.10 -56.68
N CYS A 131 -43.67 29.11 -56.75
CA CYS A 131 -43.63 28.13 -57.84
C CYS A 131 -44.67 27.01 -57.71
N ASP A 132 -45.13 26.50 -58.85
CA ASP A 132 -46.07 25.37 -58.94
C ASP A 132 -45.45 24.05 -58.45
N ARG A 133 -46.29 23.07 -58.08
CA ARG A 133 -45.81 21.76 -57.61
C ARG A 133 -45.01 21.05 -58.71
N GLY A 134 -43.75 20.73 -58.42
CA GLY A 134 -42.79 20.20 -59.40
C GLY A 134 -41.86 21.27 -59.98
N PHE A 135 -41.93 22.50 -59.49
CA PHE A 135 -41.00 23.60 -59.79
C PHE A 135 -40.42 24.19 -58.50
N SER A 136 -39.23 24.77 -58.60
CA SER A 136 -38.56 25.50 -57.51
C SER A 136 -37.85 26.74 -58.08
N GLU A 137 -37.65 27.77 -57.28
CA GLU A 137 -36.97 28.98 -57.74
C GLU A 137 -35.47 28.72 -57.96
N LYS A 138 -34.96 29.09 -59.14
CA LYS A 138 -33.53 29.18 -59.45
C LYS A 138 -33.27 30.33 -60.42
N ASP A 139 -32.24 31.12 -60.13
CA ASP A 139 -31.87 32.34 -60.85
C ASP A 139 -33.07 33.31 -61.04
N GLY A 140 -33.91 33.42 -60.01
CA GLY A 140 -35.08 34.29 -60.00
C GLY A 140 -36.28 33.81 -60.82
N LYS A 141 -36.33 32.55 -61.28
CA LYS A 141 -37.48 31.96 -62.00
C LYS A 141 -37.77 30.52 -61.54
N CYS A 142 -39.02 30.09 -61.70
CA CYS A 142 -39.45 28.73 -61.38
C CYS A 142 -38.96 27.73 -62.44
N ARG A 143 -38.06 26.81 -62.06
CA ARG A 143 -37.49 25.75 -62.91
C ARG A 143 -37.91 24.37 -62.41
N GLU A 144 -37.97 23.40 -63.33
CA GLU A 144 -38.45 22.05 -63.06
C GLU A 144 -37.61 21.36 -61.97
N CYS A 145 -38.27 20.95 -60.90
CA CYS A 145 -37.70 20.40 -59.69
C CYS A 145 -38.68 19.36 -59.11
N TYR A 146 -38.58 18.11 -59.59
CA TYR A 146 -39.46 17.01 -59.18
C TYR A 146 -38.67 15.89 -58.48
N CYS A 147 -39.08 15.52 -57.26
CA CYS A 147 -38.43 14.51 -56.42
C CYS A 147 -39.29 13.26 -56.16
N GLY A 148 -40.37 13.07 -56.93
CA GLY A 148 -41.41 12.09 -56.61
C GLY A 148 -42.55 12.68 -55.77
N PRO A 149 -43.56 11.88 -55.40
CA PRO A 149 -44.68 12.32 -54.57
C PRO A 149 -44.28 12.59 -53.11
N HIS A 150 -43.22 11.90 -52.63
CA HIS A 150 -42.73 11.88 -51.25
C HIS A 150 -41.43 12.68 -51.05
N GLY A 151 -41.26 13.77 -51.79
CA GLY A 151 -40.06 14.59 -51.72
C GLY A 151 -40.33 16.06 -52.06
N LYS A 152 -39.90 16.96 -51.18
CA LYS A 152 -39.79 18.38 -51.49
C LYS A 152 -38.50 18.65 -52.25
N CYS A 153 -38.60 19.34 -53.38
CA CYS A 153 -37.45 19.68 -54.22
C CYS A 153 -36.95 21.10 -53.94
N SER A 154 -35.64 21.30 -53.99
CA SER A 154 -34.97 22.59 -53.98
C SER A 154 -33.73 22.55 -54.86
N PHE A 155 -33.17 23.72 -55.17
CA PHE A 155 -31.87 23.83 -55.79
C PHE A 155 -30.82 24.32 -54.81
N ASP A 156 -29.64 23.72 -54.90
CA ASP A 156 -28.37 24.27 -54.44
C ASP A 156 -27.71 25.06 -55.60
N ASP A 157 -26.56 25.69 -55.37
CA ASP A 157 -25.86 26.59 -56.32
C ASP A 157 -25.85 26.04 -57.75
N TYR A 158 -25.58 24.75 -57.91
CA TYR A 158 -25.64 24.06 -59.21
C TYR A 158 -26.70 22.95 -59.27
N ASN A 159 -26.82 22.12 -58.22
CA ASN A 159 -27.57 20.86 -58.28
C ASN A 159 -29.02 20.95 -57.79
N LYS A 160 -29.83 19.99 -58.24
CA LYS A 160 -31.12 19.64 -57.63
C LYS A 160 -30.88 18.86 -56.33
N VAL A 161 -31.69 19.09 -55.31
CA VAL A 161 -31.63 18.41 -54.00
C VAL A 161 -33.04 17.94 -53.60
N CYS A 162 -33.19 16.70 -53.11
CA CYS A 162 -34.46 16.18 -52.63
C CYS A 162 -34.50 16.01 -51.10
N SER A 163 -35.41 16.74 -50.45
CA SER A 163 -35.77 16.52 -49.06
C SER A 163 -36.94 15.53 -49.00
N CYS A 164 -36.62 14.26 -48.74
CA CYS A 164 -37.60 13.16 -48.72
C CYS A 164 -38.41 13.08 -47.41
N ASP A 165 -39.64 12.58 -47.52
CA ASP A 165 -40.50 12.28 -46.37
C ASP A 165 -39.89 11.20 -45.46
N ARG A 166 -40.28 11.16 -44.18
CA ARG A 166 -39.80 10.13 -43.24
C ARG A 166 -40.24 8.73 -43.70
N GLY A 167 -39.27 7.85 -43.94
CA GLY A 167 -39.49 6.53 -44.53
C GLY A 167 -39.20 6.46 -46.03
N PHE A 168 -38.68 7.54 -46.62
CA PHE A 168 -38.19 7.61 -47.99
C PHE A 168 -36.74 8.10 -48.00
N SER A 169 -35.98 7.74 -49.04
CA SER A 169 -34.60 8.20 -49.25
C SER A 169 -34.35 8.51 -50.73
N GLU A 170 -33.45 9.45 -51.01
CA GLU A 170 -33.13 9.85 -52.39
C GLU A 170 -32.27 8.79 -53.08
N ILE A 171 -32.67 8.42 -54.29
CA ILE A 171 -31.88 7.61 -55.23
C ILE A 171 -32.27 8.04 -56.65
N ASP A 172 -31.29 8.24 -57.53
CA ASP A 172 -31.47 8.78 -58.89
C ASP A 172 -32.21 10.13 -58.95
N GLY A 173 -32.14 10.94 -57.88
CA GLY A 173 -32.90 12.19 -57.77
C GLY A 173 -34.38 12.00 -57.46
N ILE A 174 -34.83 10.83 -56.98
CA ILE A 174 -36.22 10.55 -56.63
C ILE A 174 -36.27 9.91 -55.23
N CYS A 175 -37.23 10.34 -54.41
CA CYS A 175 -37.50 9.75 -53.11
C CYS A 175 -38.22 8.40 -53.28
N LYS A 176 -37.53 7.29 -53.02
CA LYS A 176 -38.09 5.92 -53.01
C LYS A 176 -38.24 5.41 -51.57
N GLU A 177 -39.16 4.47 -51.33
CA GLU A 177 -39.46 3.95 -49.99
C GLU A 177 -38.23 3.28 -49.37
N CYS A 178 -37.85 3.72 -48.18
CA CYS A 178 -36.64 3.33 -47.46
C CYS A 178 -36.94 3.41 -45.95
N TYR A 179 -37.53 2.35 -45.40
CA TYR A 179 -37.92 2.27 -43.99
C TYR A 179 -37.18 1.14 -43.25
N CYS A 180 -36.48 1.48 -42.15
CA CYS A 180 -35.67 0.56 -41.34
C CYS A 180 -36.24 0.37 -39.91
N GLY A 181 -37.50 0.71 -39.67
CA GLY A 181 -38.06 0.82 -38.32
C GLY A 181 -37.88 2.22 -37.71
N PRO A 182 -38.31 2.42 -36.45
CA PRO A 182 -38.16 3.70 -35.74
C PRO A 182 -36.70 3.98 -35.32
N HIS A 183 -35.87 2.93 -35.22
CA HIS A 183 -34.49 2.95 -34.68
C HIS A 183 -33.42 2.67 -35.75
N GLY A 184 -33.66 3.15 -36.98
CA GLY A 184 -32.74 2.97 -38.09
C GLY A 184 -32.84 4.08 -39.13
N LYS A 185 -31.69 4.63 -39.53
CA LYS A 185 -31.59 5.49 -40.70
C LYS A 185 -31.43 4.62 -41.94
N CYS A 186 -32.23 4.91 -42.97
CA CYS A 186 -32.21 4.17 -44.24
C CYS A 186 -31.43 4.94 -45.31
N SER A 187 -30.70 4.21 -46.15
CA SER A 187 -30.04 4.71 -47.36
C SER A 187 -30.03 3.62 -48.44
N PHE A 188 -29.71 3.99 -49.67
CA PHE A 188 -29.46 3.03 -50.75
C PHE A 188 -27.96 2.95 -51.08
N ASP A 189 -27.50 1.75 -51.39
CA ASP A 189 -26.14 1.45 -51.87
C ASP A 189 -26.24 0.43 -53.02
N ASP A 190 -25.78 0.81 -54.23
CA ASP A 190 -26.03 0.10 -55.50
C ASP A 190 -27.49 -0.43 -55.64
N TYR A 191 -28.47 0.46 -55.43
CA TYR A 191 -29.92 0.20 -55.40
C TYR A 191 -30.43 -0.72 -54.26
N ASN A 192 -29.54 -1.34 -53.49
CA ASN A 192 -29.91 -2.13 -52.32
C ASN A 192 -30.24 -1.21 -51.14
N LYS A 193 -31.27 -1.57 -50.38
CA LYS A 193 -31.62 -0.88 -49.12
C LYS A 193 -30.61 -1.27 -48.05
N VAL A 194 -30.06 -0.27 -47.33
CA VAL A 194 -29.11 -0.45 -46.22
C VAL A 194 -29.65 0.24 -44.97
N CYS A 195 -29.62 -0.44 -43.82
CA CYS A 195 -30.08 0.12 -42.55
C CYS A 195 -28.92 0.41 -41.58
N SER A 196 -28.74 1.68 -41.23
CA SER A 196 -27.85 2.12 -40.16
C SER A 196 -28.64 2.23 -38.85
N CYS A 197 -28.53 1.21 -38.00
CA CYS A 197 -29.32 1.08 -36.77
C CYS A 197 -28.75 1.89 -35.59
N ASP A 198 -29.64 2.35 -34.71
CA ASP A 198 -29.28 3.01 -33.45
C ASP A 198 -28.47 2.07 -32.53
N ARG A 199 -27.67 2.65 -31.61
CA ARG A 199 -26.90 1.86 -30.64
C ARG A 199 -27.84 1.08 -29.72
N GLY A 200 -27.72 -0.25 -29.76
CA GLY A 200 -28.63 -1.17 -29.06
C GLY A 200 -29.67 -1.81 -29.96
N PHE A 201 -29.62 -1.54 -31.27
CA PHE A 201 -30.40 -2.21 -32.32
C PHE A 201 -29.45 -2.84 -33.33
N SER A 202 -29.93 -3.87 -34.04
CA SER A 202 -29.19 -4.54 -35.12
C SER A 202 -30.16 -4.90 -36.25
N GLU A 203 -29.67 -5.00 -37.49
CA GLU A 203 -30.52 -5.29 -38.64
C GLU A 203 -30.91 -6.77 -38.69
N ILE A 204 -32.19 -7.04 -38.94
CA ILE A 204 -32.73 -8.34 -39.30
C ILE A 204 -33.92 -8.13 -40.25
N ASP A 205 -33.98 -8.90 -41.33
CA ASP A 205 -34.99 -8.79 -42.40
C ASP A 205 -35.21 -7.34 -42.92
N GLY A 206 -34.14 -6.55 -42.98
CA GLY A 206 -34.18 -5.15 -43.41
C GLY A 206 -34.78 -4.17 -42.38
N ILE A 207 -34.89 -4.54 -41.09
CA ILE A 207 -35.45 -3.70 -40.03
C ILE A 207 -34.52 -3.73 -38.81
N CYS A 208 -34.31 -2.57 -38.18
CA CYS A 208 -33.54 -2.45 -36.94
C CYS A 208 -34.36 -2.93 -35.74
N LYS A 209 -33.97 -4.06 -35.16
CA LYS A 209 -34.61 -4.70 -34.00
C LYS A 209 -33.72 -4.62 -32.76
N GLU A 210 -34.32 -4.55 -31.57
CA GLU A 210 -33.60 -4.42 -30.30
C GLU A 210 -32.59 -5.57 -30.10
N CYS A 211 -31.33 -5.19 -29.90
CA CYS A 211 -30.17 -6.07 -29.83
C CYS A 211 -29.12 -5.43 -28.88
N TYR A 212 -29.34 -5.54 -27.57
CA TYR A 212 -28.47 -4.92 -26.56
C TYR A 212 -27.61 -5.95 -25.81
N CYS A 213 -26.29 -5.90 -25.99
CA CYS A 213 -25.32 -6.79 -25.31
C CYS A 213 -24.54 -6.11 -24.17
N GLY A 214 -24.97 -4.95 -23.70
CA GLY A 214 -24.19 -4.12 -22.76
C GLY A 214 -23.24 -3.15 -23.46
N PRO A 215 -22.44 -2.38 -22.71
CA PRO A 215 -21.46 -1.44 -23.28
C PRO A 215 -20.23 -2.14 -23.88
N HIS A 216 -19.98 -3.41 -23.51
CA HIS A 216 -18.78 -4.20 -23.84
C HIS A 216 -19.09 -5.42 -24.72
N GLY A 217 -20.03 -5.27 -25.65
CA GLY A 217 -20.39 -6.32 -26.59
C GLY A 217 -21.08 -5.80 -27.85
N LYS A 218 -20.70 -6.35 -29.01
CA LYS A 218 -21.39 -6.14 -30.28
C LYS A 218 -22.53 -7.15 -30.41
N CYS A 219 -23.70 -6.69 -30.86
CA CYS A 219 -24.89 -7.52 -31.03
C CYS A 219 -25.22 -7.78 -32.50
N SER A 220 -25.57 -9.02 -32.83
CA SER A 220 -26.07 -9.44 -34.14
C SER A 220 -27.16 -10.50 -33.96
N PHE A 221 -27.89 -10.80 -35.03
CA PHE A 221 -28.79 -11.94 -35.08
C PHE A 221 -28.20 -13.08 -35.91
N ASP A 222 -28.48 -14.31 -35.51
CA ASP A 222 -28.11 -15.56 -36.19
C ASP A 222 -29.27 -16.55 -36.06
N ASP A 223 -29.82 -17.03 -37.17
CA ASP A 223 -31.10 -17.77 -37.24
C ASP A 223 -32.21 -17.21 -36.31
N TYR A 224 -32.47 -15.89 -36.41
CA TYR A 224 -33.37 -15.09 -35.55
C TYR A 224 -33.01 -15.00 -34.05
N ASN A 225 -32.01 -15.73 -33.57
CA ASN A 225 -31.51 -15.66 -32.20
C ASN A 225 -30.55 -14.49 -32.03
N LYS A 226 -30.57 -13.86 -30.85
CA LYS A 226 -29.64 -12.79 -30.47
C LYS A 226 -28.28 -13.41 -30.12
N VAL A 227 -27.19 -12.85 -30.65
CA VAL A 227 -25.82 -13.27 -30.37
C VAL A 227 -24.98 -12.09 -29.88
N CYS A 228 -24.23 -12.28 -28.79
CA CYS A 228 -23.34 -11.25 -28.22
C CYS A 228 -21.85 -11.60 -28.40
N SER A 229 -21.16 -10.79 -29.21
CA SER A 229 -19.69 -10.84 -29.31
C SER A 229 -19.08 -9.88 -28.29
N CYS A 230 -18.58 -10.43 -27.17
CA CYS A 230 -18.07 -9.66 -26.04
C CYS A 230 -16.60 -9.21 -26.20
N ASP A 231 -16.26 -8.07 -25.59
CA ASP A 231 -14.88 -7.59 -25.49
C ASP A 231 -13.99 -8.55 -24.66
N ARG A 232 -12.67 -8.48 -24.86
CA ARG A 232 -11.70 -9.25 -24.05
C ARG A 232 -11.84 -8.89 -22.56
N GLY A 233 -12.05 -9.91 -21.73
CA GLY A 233 -12.30 -9.75 -20.28
C GLY A 233 -13.78 -9.74 -19.90
N PHE A 234 -14.68 -9.84 -20.87
CA PHE A 234 -16.13 -9.96 -20.68
C PHE A 234 -16.62 -11.31 -21.21
N SER A 235 -17.78 -11.75 -20.76
CA SER A 235 -18.45 -12.96 -21.26
C SER A 235 -19.97 -12.82 -21.17
N GLU A 236 -20.69 -13.56 -22.01
CA GLU A 236 -22.14 -13.50 -22.06
C GLU A 236 -22.74 -14.21 -20.83
N ILE A 237 -23.45 -13.45 -20.01
CA ILE A 237 -24.14 -13.92 -18.80
C ILE A 237 -25.53 -13.28 -18.81
N ASP A 238 -26.58 -14.10 -18.81
CA ASP A 238 -27.98 -13.67 -18.95
C ASP A 238 -28.26 -12.85 -20.24
N GLY A 239 -27.58 -13.18 -21.34
CA GLY A 239 -27.74 -12.49 -22.63
C GLY A 239 -27.07 -11.13 -22.73
N ILE A 240 -26.14 -10.80 -21.83
CA ILE A 240 -25.42 -9.51 -21.76
C ILE A 240 -23.94 -9.78 -21.50
N CYS A 241 -23.03 -9.03 -22.14
CA CYS A 241 -21.60 -9.10 -21.86
C CYS A 241 -21.29 -8.46 -20.50
N LYS A 242 -21.13 -9.30 -19.46
CA LYS A 242 -20.73 -8.88 -18.11
C LYS A 242 -19.22 -9.07 -17.95
N VAL A 243 -18.60 -8.28 -17.07
CA VAL A 243 -17.16 -8.41 -16.80
C VAL A 243 -16.89 -9.74 -16.09
N ASN A 244 -15.79 -10.41 -16.45
CA ASN A 244 -15.31 -11.59 -15.75
C ASN A 244 -14.61 -11.20 -14.44
N ASP A 245 -15.34 -10.50 -13.56
CA ASP A 245 -14.92 -10.29 -12.19
C ASP A 245 -15.26 -11.52 -11.35
N HIS A 246 -14.32 -12.46 -11.34
CA HIS A 246 -14.44 -13.70 -10.59
C HIS A 246 -14.45 -13.46 -9.06
N CYS A 247 -14.04 -12.28 -8.59
CA CYS A 247 -14.04 -11.90 -7.18
C CYS A 247 -15.44 -11.58 -6.62
N ILE A 248 -16.45 -11.32 -7.47
CA ILE A 248 -17.85 -11.10 -7.06
C ILE A 248 -18.38 -12.27 -6.20
N SER A 249 -17.91 -13.50 -6.47
CA SER A 249 -18.28 -14.71 -5.70
C SER A 249 -17.70 -14.77 -4.28
N VAL A 250 -16.89 -13.77 -3.87
CA VAL A 250 -16.07 -13.75 -2.65
C VAL A 250 -15.33 -15.10 -2.45
N PRO A 251 -14.49 -15.51 -3.43
CA PRO A 251 -13.88 -16.84 -3.41
C PRO A 251 -12.85 -16.96 -2.28
N CYS A 252 -12.09 -15.89 -2.02
CA CYS A 252 -11.10 -15.82 -0.95
C CYS A 252 -11.76 -15.82 0.43
N LYS A 253 -11.37 -16.77 1.27
CA LYS A 253 -11.82 -16.95 2.66
C LYS A 253 -10.81 -16.32 3.61
N ASN A 254 -11.12 -16.38 4.91
CA ASN A 254 -10.21 -15.96 5.99
C ASN A 254 -9.62 -14.54 5.79
N ASN A 255 -10.46 -13.62 5.30
CA ASN A 255 -10.14 -12.21 5.06
C ASN A 255 -9.02 -11.94 4.02
N GLY A 256 -8.73 -12.92 3.15
CA GLY A 256 -7.78 -12.73 2.03
C GLY A 256 -8.34 -11.82 0.93
N SER A 257 -7.49 -10.97 0.36
CA SER A 257 -7.88 -10.01 -0.69
C SER A 257 -7.94 -10.70 -2.06
N CYS A 258 -9.06 -10.55 -2.78
CA CYS A 258 -9.22 -11.09 -4.13
C CYS A 258 -8.76 -10.08 -5.19
N PHE A 259 -8.17 -10.58 -6.28
CA PHE A 259 -7.89 -9.80 -7.47
C PHE A 259 -8.03 -10.67 -8.73
N ASN A 260 -8.53 -10.08 -9.81
CA ASN A 260 -8.59 -10.74 -11.12
C ASN A 260 -7.20 -10.75 -11.78
N THR A 261 -6.97 -11.76 -12.63
CA THR A 261 -5.72 -11.99 -13.35
C THR A 261 -5.95 -11.87 -14.85
N ASN A 262 -4.92 -11.45 -15.58
CA ASN A 262 -4.97 -11.22 -17.03
C ASN A 262 -5.33 -12.46 -17.86
N ASN A 263 -5.31 -13.65 -17.25
CA ASN A 263 -5.59 -14.94 -17.91
C ASN A 263 -7.06 -15.39 -17.78
N GLY A 264 -7.97 -14.53 -17.29
CA GLY A 264 -9.38 -14.89 -17.09
C GLY A 264 -9.62 -15.81 -15.89
N THR A 265 -8.94 -15.52 -14.77
CA THR A 265 -9.15 -16.19 -13.47
C THR A 265 -8.95 -15.19 -12.33
N TYR A 266 -9.29 -15.53 -11.08
CA TYR A 266 -8.86 -14.79 -9.88
C TYR A 266 -7.63 -15.41 -9.22
N ALA A 267 -6.97 -14.62 -8.38
CA ALA A 267 -6.05 -15.06 -7.34
C ALA A 267 -6.41 -14.41 -5.99
N CYS A 268 -5.93 -15.01 -4.89
CA CYS A 268 -6.16 -14.55 -3.53
C CYS A 268 -4.84 -14.21 -2.84
N LEU A 269 -4.74 -13.01 -2.26
CA LEU A 269 -3.66 -12.63 -1.35
C LEU A 269 -4.09 -12.98 0.09
N CYS A 270 -3.54 -14.06 0.63
CA CYS A 270 -3.92 -14.56 1.95
C CYS A 270 -3.28 -13.78 3.10
N GLN A 271 -4.03 -13.61 4.20
CA GLN A 271 -3.50 -13.00 5.42
C GLN A 271 -2.54 -13.96 6.14
N ASN A 272 -1.65 -13.38 6.96
CA ASN A 272 -0.66 -14.12 7.74
C ASN A 272 -1.30 -15.27 8.56
N ARG A 273 -0.84 -16.51 8.27
CA ARG A 273 -1.33 -17.82 8.75
C ARG A 273 -2.43 -18.50 7.90
N TYR A 274 -2.74 -18.01 6.70
CA TYR A 274 -3.60 -18.73 5.74
C TYR A 274 -2.89 -18.98 4.41
N LEU A 275 -3.14 -20.15 3.80
CA LEU A 275 -2.71 -20.55 2.45
C LEU A 275 -3.86 -21.30 1.73
N GLY A 276 -3.59 -21.78 0.52
CA GLY A 276 -4.58 -22.41 -0.35
C GLY A 276 -4.99 -21.48 -1.50
N ARG A 277 -5.71 -21.98 -2.50
CA ARG A 277 -6.11 -21.17 -3.67
C ARG A 277 -7.09 -20.04 -3.28
N ASN A 278 -7.89 -20.32 -2.26
CA ASN A 278 -8.95 -19.49 -1.72
C ASN A 278 -8.65 -19.08 -0.26
N CYS A 279 -7.39 -19.16 0.20
CA CYS A 279 -6.99 -18.93 1.59
C CYS A 279 -7.72 -19.83 2.61
N GLU A 280 -8.14 -21.01 2.18
CA GLU A 280 -8.99 -21.95 2.91
C GLU A 280 -8.23 -22.79 3.97
N LEU A 281 -6.90 -22.83 3.93
CA LEU A 281 -6.07 -23.67 4.79
C LEU A 281 -5.36 -22.84 5.88
N GLU A 282 -5.61 -23.15 7.16
CA GLU A 282 -4.88 -22.55 8.28
C GLU A 282 -3.44 -23.10 8.34
N CYS A 283 -2.47 -22.25 7.99
CA CYS A 283 -1.06 -22.58 7.98
C CYS A 283 -0.34 -22.08 9.25
N TYR A 284 -0.79 -22.56 10.42
CA TYR A 284 -0.14 -22.29 11.71
C TYR A 284 0.68 -23.49 12.21
N CYS A 285 1.99 -23.32 12.37
CA CYS A 285 2.93 -24.35 12.81
C CYS A 285 3.46 -24.14 14.24
N GLY A 286 2.86 -23.25 15.05
CA GLY A 286 3.46 -22.79 16.31
C GLY A 286 4.23 -21.48 16.13
N GLN A 287 4.99 -21.05 17.14
CA GLN A 287 5.82 -19.84 17.07
C GLN A 287 7.19 -20.08 16.41
N ASN A 288 7.78 -21.26 16.61
CA ASN A 288 9.16 -21.59 16.17
C ASN A 288 9.12 -22.52 14.94
N GLY A 289 8.37 -22.10 13.91
CA GLY A 289 8.10 -22.95 12.75
C GLY A 289 7.40 -22.25 11.59
N PHE A 290 8.02 -22.32 10.42
CA PHE A 290 7.47 -21.83 9.16
C PHE A 290 6.52 -22.86 8.54
N CYS A 291 5.52 -22.39 7.79
CA CYS A 291 4.47 -23.23 7.21
C CYS A 291 4.45 -23.11 5.68
N SER A 292 4.40 -24.25 4.98
CA SER A 292 4.39 -24.31 3.52
C SER A 292 3.40 -25.34 2.99
N LEU A 293 2.96 -25.17 1.73
CA LEU A 293 2.21 -26.19 1.01
C LEU A 293 3.14 -26.96 0.06
N LYS A 294 3.09 -28.29 0.10
CA LYS A 294 3.66 -29.17 -0.92
C LYS A 294 2.58 -30.12 -1.40
N SER A 295 2.28 -30.09 -2.70
CA SER A 295 1.23 -30.90 -3.34
C SER A 295 -0.16 -30.80 -2.64
N GLY A 296 -0.52 -29.60 -2.17
CA GLY A 296 -1.77 -29.34 -1.44
C GLY A 296 -1.75 -29.73 0.04
N VAL A 297 -0.71 -30.39 0.54
CA VAL A 297 -0.57 -30.78 1.95
C VAL A 297 0.25 -29.72 2.71
N LYS A 298 -0.22 -29.39 3.92
CA LYS A 298 0.50 -28.53 4.88
C LYS A 298 1.76 -29.25 5.40
N VAL A 299 2.90 -28.58 5.36
CA VAL A 299 4.18 -29.06 5.88
C VAL A 299 4.82 -27.98 6.75
N CYS A 300 5.21 -28.33 7.99
CA CYS A 300 5.90 -27.43 8.91
C CYS A 300 7.43 -27.60 8.83
N SER A 301 8.12 -26.52 8.48
CA SER A 301 9.59 -26.40 8.63
C SER A 301 9.89 -25.78 9.99
N CYS A 302 10.30 -26.61 10.95
CA CYS A 302 10.58 -26.15 12.32
C CYS A 302 11.98 -25.55 12.46
N GLU A 303 12.14 -24.62 13.39
CA GLU A 303 13.43 -24.04 13.78
C GLU A 303 14.26 -25.04 14.59
N ASP A 304 15.58 -24.81 14.68
CA ASP A 304 16.50 -25.70 15.39
C ASP A 304 16.08 -25.94 16.84
N GLY A 305 16.00 -27.22 17.22
CA GLY A 305 15.48 -27.65 18.53
C GLY A 305 13.96 -27.83 18.59
N TYR A 306 13.23 -27.68 17.48
CA TYR A 306 11.80 -27.98 17.35
C TYR A 306 11.55 -29.03 16.26
N SER A 307 10.42 -29.74 16.35
CA SER A 307 10.03 -30.80 15.40
C SER A 307 8.52 -30.83 15.17
N GLU A 308 8.08 -31.16 13.95
CA GLU A 308 6.65 -31.27 13.66
C GLU A 308 6.07 -32.50 14.39
N ILE A 309 5.13 -32.25 15.30
CA ILE A 309 4.34 -33.25 16.02
C ILE A 309 2.88 -32.81 15.92
N ASN A 310 2.06 -33.63 15.24
CA ASN A 310 0.64 -33.35 14.97
C ASN A 310 0.40 -32.00 14.26
N GLY A 311 1.14 -31.70 13.19
CA GLY A 311 0.93 -30.50 12.38
C GLY A 311 1.38 -29.19 13.03
N ARG A 312 2.19 -29.25 14.09
CA ARG A 312 2.78 -28.09 14.81
C ARG A 312 4.21 -28.40 15.26
N CYS A 313 5.09 -27.40 15.23
CA CYS A 313 6.44 -27.47 15.75
C CYS A 313 6.43 -27.43 17.28
N GLN A 314 6.81 -28.55 17.91
CA GLN A 314 6.89 -28.71 19.35
C GLN A 314 8.35 -28.83 19.79
N LYS A 315 8.68 -28.40 21.01
CA LYS A 315 10.05 -28.33 21.51
C LYS A 315 10.63 -29.73 21.70
N CYS A 316 11.82 -29.96 21.15
CA CYS A 316 12.58 -31.18 21.40
C CYS A 316 13.12 -31.15 22.84
N ASP A 317 12.50 -31.92 23.74
CA ASP A 317 12.90 -32.02 25.16
C ASP A 317 13.77 -33.25 25.41
N CYS A 318 15.01 -33.03 25.86
CA CYS A 318 15.91 -34.03 26.42
C CYS A 318 16.38 -33.66 27.85
N GLY A 319 15.71 -32.71 28.52
CA GLY A 319 16.13 -32.13 29.80
C GLY A 319 17.21 -31.04 29.67
N PRO A 320 17.56 -30.33 30.76
CA PRO A 320 18.52 -29.21 30.72
C PRO A 320 19.98 -29.65 30.45
N TYR A 321 20.24 -30.96 30.55
CA TYR A 321 21.56 -31.57 30.40
C TYR A 321 21.85 -32.10 28.99
N GLY A 322 20.99 -31.83 28.00
CA GLY A 322 21.27 -32.18 26.62
C GLY A 322 20.44 -31.41 25.59
N ASN A 323 20.98 -31.35 24.38
CA ASN A 323 20.33 -30.78 23.20
C ASN A 323 19.81 -31.94 22.33
N CYS A 324 18.98 -31.68 21.30
CA CYS A 324 18.53 -32.76 20.42
C CYS A 324 18.16 -32.33 19.01
N TYR A 325 18.15 -33.34 18.14
CA TYR A 325 17.73 -33.27 16.74
C TYR A 325 16.97 -34.54 16.38
N PHE A 326 16.40 -34.58 15.18
CA PHE A 326 15.71 -35.76 14.66
C PHE A 326 16.42 -36.32 13.43
N LYS A 327 16.50 -37.65 13.33
CA LYS A 327 17.00 -38.37 12.16
C LYS A 327 16.03 -39.50 11.83
N ASN A 328 15.50 -39.51 10.60
CA ASN A 328 14.47 -40.46 10.14
C ASN A 328 13.28 -40.57 11.13
N ALA A 329 12.71 -39.41 11.51
CA ALA A 329 11.65 -39.26 12.52
C ALA A 329 11.97 -39.74 13.95
N LYS A 330 13.16 -40.29 14.22
CA LYS A 330 13.61 -40.66 15.57
C LYS A 330 14.31 -39.47 16.25
N LYS A 331 13.88 -39.13 17.48
CA LYS A 331 14.58 -38.18 18.36
C LYS A 331 15.93 -38.76 18.79
N ILE A 332 16.97 -37.92 18.80
CA ILE A 332 18.32 -38.28 19.30
C ILE A 332 18.77 -37.19 20.28
N CYS A 333 19.05 -37.57 21.54
CA CYS A 333 19.59 -36.63 22.53
C CYS A 333 21.13 -36.60 22.48
N TYR A 334 21.71 -35.39 22.37
CA TYR A 334 23.12 -35.12 22.65
C TYR A 334 23.26 -34.64 24.09
N CYS A 335 23.67 -35.54 24.98
CA CYS A 335 23.88 -35.23 26.39
C CYS A 335 25.25 -34.57 26.64
N LYS A 336 25.29 -33.65 27.61
CA LYS A 336 26.53 -33.03 28.10
C LYS A 336 27.39 -34.06 28.84
N GLN A 337 28.67 -33.76 29.04
CA GLN A 337 29.60 -34.63 29.78
C GLN A 337 29.03 -35.02 31.15
N PHE A 338 29.20 -36.29 31.53
CA PHE A 338 28.61 -36.94 32.72
C PHE A 338 27.08 -37.12 32.69
N PHE A 339 26.42 -36.96 31.55
CA PHE A 339 25.00 -37.33 31.34
C PHE A 339 24.87 -38.29 30.14
N ALA A 340 23.88 -39.19 30.20
CA ALA A 340 23.58 -40.12 29.12
C ALA A 340 22.06 -40.25 28.89
N GLU A 341 21.66 -40.69 27.70
CA GLU A 341 20.24 -40.83 27.36
C GLU A 341 19.63 -42.03 28.11
N LYS A 342 18.53 -41.77 28.83
CA LYS A 342 17.69 -42.78 29.51
C LYS A 342 16.24 -42.37 29.33
N PHE A 343 15.42 -43.26 28.77
CA PHE A 343 14.01 -42.98 28.42
C PHE A 343 13.81 -41.67 27.62
N GLY A 344 14.74 -41.35 26.71
CA GLY A 344 14.66 -40.15 25.88
C GLY A 344 14.92 -38.82 26.62
N LYS A 345 15.57 -38.84 27.79
CA LYS A 345 16.13 -37.64 28.44
C LYS A 345 17.57 -37.88 28.88
N CYS A 346 18.35 -36.81 29.00
CA CYS A 346 19.71 -36.85 29.52
C CYS A 346 19.68 -36.86 31.06
N ILE A 347 20.10 -37.98 31.63
CA ILE A 347 20.14 -38.23 33.09
C ILE A 347 21.60 -38.48 33.49
N GLU A 348 21.95 -38.12 34.73
CA GLU A 348 23.31 -38.20 35.25
C GLU A 348 23.88 -39.62 35.14
N CYS A 349 25.04 -39.72 34.47
CA CYS A 349 25.78 -40.93 34.18
C CYS A 349 27.26 -40.69 34.53
N TYR A 350 27.52 -40.35 35.79
CA TYR A 350 28.89 -40.27 36.32
C TYR A 350 29.38 -41.65 36.77
N CYS A 351 30.59 -42.04 36.32
CA CYS A 351 31.27 -43.30 36.63
C CYS A 351 32.62 -43.10 37.36
N GLY A 352 32.90 -41.89 37.85
CA GLY A 352 34.23 -41.49 38.34
C GLY A 352 35.13 -40.91 37.25
N MET A 353 36.16 -40.17 37.65
CA MET A 353 37.13 -39.51 36.75
C MET A 353 37.91 -40.47 35.85
N GLN A 354 37.92 -41.78 36.17
CA GLN A 354 38.63 -42.83 35.43
C GLN A 354 37.75 -43.56 34.41
N SER A 355 36.61 -42.96 34.05
CA SER A 355 35.82 -43.31 32.87
C SER A 355 36.21 -42.46 31.65
N TRP A 356 36.00 -42.99 30.45
CA TRP A 356 35.91 -42.23 29.19
C TRP A 356 34.45 -41.91 28.85
N SER A 357 33.53 -42.85 29.13
CA SER A 357 32.13 -42.79 28.72
C SER A 357 31.23 -43.54 29.73
N CYS A 358 29.94 -43.20 29.73
CA CYS A 358 28.90 -43.86 30.51
C CYS A 358 27.63 -43.98 29.66
N ARG A 359 26.95 -45.12 29.78
CA ARG A 359 25.65 -45.39 29.14
C ARG A 359 24.76 -46.21 30.07
N PHE A 360 23.46 -46.23 29.82
CA PHE A 360 22.54 -47.09 30.56
C PHE A 360 22.29 -48.41 29.82
N SER A 361 22.29 -49.51 30.57
CA SER A 361 21.83 -50.82 30.11
C SER A 361 20.30 -50.85 29.93
N SER A 362 19.78 -51.86 29.22
CA SER A 362 18.33 -52.10 29.10
C SER A 362 17.62 -52.34 30.44
N ARG A 363 18.36 -52.77 31.47
CA ARG A 363 17.89 -52.90 32.87
C ARG A 363 18.08 -51.62 33.69
N GLY A 364 18.47 -50.52 33.07
CA GLY A 364 18.59 -49.20 33.70
C GLY A 364 19.83 -48.97 34.58
N LYS A 365 20.68 -49.99 34.77
CA LYS A 365 22.00 -49.87 35.44
C LYS A 365 23.01 -49.09 34.60
N LYS A 366 23.94 -48.36 35.23
CA LYS A 366 25.07 -47.72 34.54
C LYS A 366 26.04 -48.77 33.97
N VAL A 367 26.61 -48.46 32.81
CA VAL A 367 27.68 -49.21 32.15
C VAL A 367 28.78 -48.19 31.84
N CYS A 368 29.97 -48.41 32.37
CA CYS A 368 31.08 -47.48 32.37
C CYS A 368 32.17 -47.97 31.42
N ASP A 369 32.53 -47.16 30.42
CA ASP A 369 33.68 -47.44 29.57
C ASP A 369 34.93 -46.87 30.28
N CYS A 370 35.65 -47.73 31.01
CA CYS A 370 36.76 -47.34 31.88
C CYS A 370 38.09 -47.14 31.13
N LYS A 371 38.97 -46.30 31.67
CA LYS A 371 40.33 -46.09 31.17
C LYS A 371 41.19 -47.35 31.35
N PRO A 372 42.26 -47.54 30.54
CA PRO A 372 43.22 -48.62 30.75
C PRO A 372 43.74 -48.67 32.20
N GLY A 373 43.74 -49.86 32.81
CA GLY A 373 44.09 -50.06 34.22
C GLY A 373 42.90 -49.95 35.19
N TYR A 374 41.72 -49.56 34.73
CA TYR A 374 40.49 -49.45 35.54
C TYR A 374 39.38 -50.34 34.96
N ALA A 375 38.52 -50.86 35.84
CA ALA A 375 37.38 -51.70 35.46
C ALA A 375 36.12 -51.34 36.28
N GLN A 376 34.94 -51.72 35.78
CA GLN A 376 33.68 -51.37 36.42
C GLN A 376 33.42 -52.23 37.68
N LYS A 377 33.34 -51.60 38.85
CA LYS A 377 32.93 -52.20 40.14
C LYS A 377 31.83 -51.29 40.72
N ASN A 378 30.69 -51.85 41.14
CA ASN A 378 29.59 -51.09 41.77
C ASN A 378 29.16 -49.79 41.05
N GLU A 379 29.05 -49.82 39.71
CA GLU A 379 28.69 -48.68 38.85
C GLU A 379 29.70 -47.50 38.79
N THR A 380 30.94 -47.70 39.23
CA THR A 380 32.08 -46.79 39.00
C THR A 380 33.28 -47.51 38.39
N CYS A 381 34.25 -46.77 37.85
CA CYS A 381 35.54 -47.30 37.42
C CYS A 381 36.54 -47.30 38.58
N VAL A 382 37.01 -48.49 38.97
CA VAL A 382 37.91 -48.77 40.10
C VAL A 382 39.24 -49.33 39.57
N GLU A 383 40.36 -49.02 40.23
CA GLU A 383 41.70 -49.46 39.79
C GLU A 383 41.84 -51.00 39.86
N MET A 384 42.49 -51.59 38.84
CA MET A 384 42.70 -53.03 38.76
C MET A 384 44.03 -53.46 39.39
N CYS A 385 43.99 -54.48 40.24
CA CYS A 385 45.19 -55.17 40.72
C CYS A 385 45.61 -56.31 39.79
N LYS A 386 46.92 -56.58 39.70
CA LYS A 386 47.51 -57.74 39.02
C LYS A 386 47.90 -58.82 40.02
N SER A 387 48.40 -58.42 41.19
CA SER A 387 48.75 -59.27 42.31
C SER A 387 48.48 -58.57 43.65
N SER A 388 48.41 -59.31 44.76
CA SER A 388 48.15 -58.73 46.09
C SER A 388 49.22 -57.73 46.55
N SER A 389 50.40 -57.74 45.94
CA SER A 389 51.44 -56.70 46.05
C SER A 389 50.94 -55.29 45.73
N ASP A 390 49.90 -55.18 44.92
CA ASP A 390 49.38 -53.91 44.44
C ASP A 390 48.39 -53.32 45.46
N CYS A 391 47.88 -54.15 46.37
CA CYS A 391 47.03 -53.76 47.49
C CYS A 391 47.89 -53.38 48.70
N LEU A 392 47.58 -52.27 49.35
CA LEU A 392 48.20 -51.86 50.60
C LEU A 392 47.52 -52.56 51.78
N ASN A 393 48.10 -52.42 52.98
CA ASN A 393 47.52 -52.87 54.24
C ASN A 393 47.03 -54.33 54.21
N GLU A 394 47.87 -55.22 53.65
CA GLU A 394 47.66 -56.67 53.55
C GLU A 394 46.40 -57.10 52.74
N GLY A 395 45.85 -56.20 51.92
CA GLY A 395 44.73 -56.49 51.02
C GLY A 395 45.03 -57.59 49.99
N ILE A 396 44.00 -58.34 49.59
CA ILE A 396 44.13 -59.49 48.68
C ILE A 396 43.56 -59.14 47.31
N CYS A 397 44.34 -59.32 46.25
CA CYS A 397 43.85 -59.15 44.88
C CYS A 397 42.94 -60.31 44.48
N ARG A 398 41.65 -60.06 44.23
CA ARG A 398 40.64 -61.06 43.85
C ARG A 398 40.07 -60.78 42.46
N ARG A 399 39.82 -61.83 41.68
CA ARG A 399 39.22 -61.74 40.33
C ARG A 399 37.68 -61.79 40.41
N PHE A 400 37.04 -60.86 39.72
CA PHE A 400 35.59 -60.76 39.51
C PHE A 400 35.28 -60.76 38.00
N GLU A 401 34.00 -60.80 37.61
CA GLU A 401 33.58 -60.86 36.19
C GLU A 401 34.08 -59.67 35.35
N SER A 402 34.14 -58.47 35.95
CA SER A 402 34.53 -57.24 35.26
C SER A 402 36.03 -56.91 35.35
N GLY A 403 36.78 -57.55 36.25
CA GLY A 403 38.18 -57.24 36.51
C GLY A 403 38.71 -57.84 37.81
N SER A 404 40.02 -57.67 38.06
CA SER A 404 40.63 -58.01 39.35
C SER A 404 40.74 -56.76 40.22
N PHE A 405 40.29 -56.85 41.48
CA PHE A 405 40.25 -55.72 42.42
C PHE A 405 40.79 -56.14 43.79
N CYS A 406 41.31 -55.19 44.55
CA CYS A 406 41.66 -55.42 45.94
C CYS A 406 40.40 -55.71 46.77
N ASP A 407 40.57 -56.63 47.72
CA ASP A 407 39.64 -56.97 48.79
C ASP A 407 40.36 -56.67 50.11
N CYS A 408 39.81 -55.74 50.89
CA CYS A 408 40.53 -55.09 51.99
C CYS A 408 40.26 -55.79 53.33
N GLY A 409 41.24 -55.73 54.23
CA GLY A 409 41.04 -56.11 55.62
C GLY A 409 40.05 -55.18 56.34
N PRO A 410 39.52 -55.58 57.51
CA PRO A 410 38.68 -54.72 58.33
C PRO A 410 39.42 -53.42 58.68
N TYR A 411 38.68 -52.31 58.79
CA TYR A 411 39.19 -50.95 59.06
C TYR A 411 40.05 -50.33 57.94
N PHE A 412 40.14 -50.97 56.75
CA PHE A 412 40.81 -50.43 55.56
C PHE A 412 39.86 -50.32 54.36
N SER A 413 40.00 -49.26 53.57
CA SER A 413 39.16 -49.01 52.41
C SER A 413 39.89 -48.26 51.28
N GLY A 414 39.20 -48.04 50.16
CA GLY A 414 39.80 -47.47 48.95
C GLY A 414 40.14 -48.52 47.89
N ASP A 415 40.45 -48.07 46.68
CA ASP A 415 40.67 -48.93 45.50
C ASP A 415 41.86 -49.88 45.69
N ARG A 416 42.86 -49.45 46.48
CA ARG A 416 44.07 -50.19 46.82
C ARG A 416 44.21 -50.42 48.33
N CYS A 417 43.11 -50.32 49.09
CA CYS A 417 43.08 -50.41 50.55
C CYS A 417 43.96 -49.34 51.25
N GLU A 418 44.13 -48.18 50.59
CA GLU A 418 45.04 -47.11 51.00
C GLU A 418 44.54 -46.25 52.17
N LYS A 419 43.23 -46.29 52.46
CA LYS A 419 42.58 -45.53 53.54
C LYS A 419 42.46 -46.41 54.77
N SER A 420 42.60 -45.81 55.95
CA SER A 420 42.51 -46.50 57.23
C SER A 420 41.64 -45.70 58.19
N GLU A 421 40.60 -46.33 58.73
CA GLU A 421 39.66 -45.70 59.67
C GLU A 421 40.38 -45.22 60.95
N PHE A 422 41.50 -45.85 61.31
CA PHE A 422 42.40 -45.40 62.39
C PHE A 422 42.99 -44.01 62.13
N CYS A 423 43.25 -43.65 60.87
CA CYS A 423 43.73 -42.31 60.51
C CYS A 423 42.60 -41.31 60.29
N ASP A 424 41.41 -41.72 59.85
CA ASP A 424 40.28 -40.80 59.65
C ASP A 424 39.90 -40.09 60.97
N HIS A 425 40.01 -40.76 62.12
CA HIS A 425 39.80 -40.17 63.46
C HIS A 425 41.01 -39.42 64.06
N LEU A 426 42.18 -39.49 63.43
CA LEU A 426 43.42 -38.88 63.92
C LEU A 426 43.93 -37.74 63.01
N LYS A 427 43.47 -37.68 61.77
CA LYS A 427 43.93 -36.77 60.72
C LYS A 427 43.93 -35.31 61.16
N GLU A 428 42.79 -34.79 61.60
CA GLU A 428 42.64 -33.38 62.02
C GLU A 428 43.65 -33.01 63.13
N LYS A 429 43.83 -33.91 64.11
CA LYS A 429 44.79 -33.73 65.23
C LYS A 429 46.24 -33.78 64.80
N CYS A 430 46.57 -34.53 63.74
CA CYS A 430 47.90 -34.47 63.14
C CYS A 430 48.09 -33.16 62.35
N GLU A 431 47.08 -32.74 61.59
CA GLU A 431 47.12 -31.51 60.79
C GLU A 431 47.22 -30.25 61.65
N GLU A 432 46.56 -30.20 62.82
CA GLU A 432 46.70 -29.13 63.84
C GLU A 432 48.14 -28.89 64.29
N ILE A 433 48.97 -29.94 64.37
CA ILE A 433 50.38 -29.85 64.75
C ILE A 433 51.34 -29.86 63.54
N GLY A 434 50.81 -29.76 62.31
CA GLY A 434 51.61 -29.80 61.08
C GLY A 434 52.18 -31.17 60.71
N ALA A 435 51.70 -32.23 61.36
CA ALA A 435 52.07 -33.62 61.12
C ALA A 435 51.13 -34.29 60.11
N ILE A 436 51.54 -35.46 59.61
CA ILE A 436 50.69 -36.37 58.83
C ILE A 436 50.36 -37.62 59.65
N CYS A 437 49.16 -38.17 59.46
CA CYS A 437 48.80 -39.45 60.05
C CYS A 437 49.44 -40.60 59.26
N VAL A 438 50.14 -41.49 59.97
CA VAL A 438 50.70 -42.73 59.44
C VAL A 438 50.01 -43.90 60.13
N SER A 439 49.44 -44.81 59.35
CA SER A 439 48.82 -46.04 59.87
C SER A 439 49.80 -47.20 59.84
N THR A 440 49.69 -48.05 60.86
CA THR A 440 50.28 -49.39 60.95
C THR A 440 49.12 -50.37 61.19
N PRO A 441 49.28 -51.69 60.98
CA PRO A 441 48.17 -52.66 61.07
C PRO A 441 47.38 -52.67 62.40
N TRP A 442 47.92 -52.08 63.47
CA TRP A 442 47.33 -52.10 64.82
C TRP A 442 47.14 -50.71 65.46
N LYS A 443 47.63 -49.62 64.84
CA LYS A 443 47.53 -48.26 65.38
C LYS A 443 47.83 -47.19 64.32
N ALA A 444 47.32 -45.98 64.52
CA ALA A 444 47.74 -44.77 63.82
C ALA A 444 48.58 -43.85 64.72
N THR A 445 49.52 -43.10 64.13
CA THR A 445 50.39 -42.14 64.81
C THR A 445 50.68 -40.92 63.92
N CYS A 446 50.84 -39.74 64.51
CA CYS A 446 51.24 -38.53 63.79
C CYS A 446 52.78 -38.46 63.65
N GLU A 447 53.27 -38.21 62.43
CA GLU A 447 54.70 -37.99 62.14
C GLU A 447 54.91 -36.71 61.32
N CYS A 448 56.03 -36.00 61.51
CA CYS A 448 56.30 -34.79 60.72
C CYS A 448 56.62 -35.11 59.25
N PRO A 449 56.15 -34.28 58.29
CA PRO A 449 56.53 -34.37 56.88
C PRO A 449 58.05 -34.32 56.68
N LYS A 450 58.52 -34.95 55.60
CA LYS A 450 59.94 -34.96 55.21
C LYS A 450 60.47 -33.53 55.06
N GLY A 451 61.50 -33.19 55.84
CA GLY A 451 62.07 -31.83 55.90
C GLY A 451 61.65 -31.03 57.13
N LYS A 452 60.70 -31.53 57.94
CA LYS A 452 60.27 -30.94 59.22
C LYS A 452 60.71 -31.78 60.42
N MET A 453 60.75 -31.16 61.60
CA MET A 453 60.96 -31.82 62.89
C MET A 453 59.93 -31.33 63.92
N PHE A 454 59.63 -32.15 64.93
CA PHE A 454 58.88 -31.70 66.10
C PHE A 454 59.72 -30.72 66.93
N THR A 455 59.20 -29.54 67.21
CA THR A 455 59.78 -28.60 68.17
C THR A 455 59.50 -29.05 69.61
N PRO A 456 60.14 -28.43 70.63
CA PRO A 456 59.81 -28.66 72.04
C PRO A 456 58.35 -28.33 72.42
N ARG A 457 57.58 -27.70 71.52
CA ARG A 457 56.14 -27.43 71.67
C ARG A 457 55.25 -28.51 71.03
N GLY A 458 55.82 -29.54 70.40
CA GLY A 458 55.09 -30.62 69.73
C GLY A 458 54.60 -30.30 68.31
N MET A 459 55.01 -29.18 67.71
CA MET A 459 54.62 -28.76 66.36
C MET A 459 55.69 -29.08 65.32
N CYS A 460 55.30 -29.43 64.10
CA CYS A 460 56.20 -29.75 62.98
C CYS A 460 56.63 -28.49 62.22
N GLU A 461 57.82 -27.99 62.52
CA GLU A 461 58.46 -26.85 61.83
C GLU A 461 59.57 -27.33 60.89
N ASP A 462 59.85 -26.57 59.84
CA ASP A 462 60.90 -26.89 58.86
C ASP A 462 62.27 -26.95 59.53
N ILE A 463 63.08 -27.97 59.19
CA ILE A 463 64.38 -28.20 59.84
C ILE A 463 65.29 -26.98 59.61
N CYS A 464 65.32 -26.48 58.38
CA CYS A 464 65.92 -25.20 58.00
C CYS A 464 64.83 -24.19 57.62
N ASP A 465 64.96 -22.97 58.14
CA ASP A 465 64.15 -21.80 57.78
C ASP A 465 65.07 -20.56 57.72
N ALA A 466 64.69 -19.55 56.93
CA ALA A 466 65.50 -18.37 56.66
C ALA A 466 65.82 -17.54 57.92
N ALA A 467 64.99 -17.61 58.96
CA ALA A 467 65.25 -16.94 60.24
C ALA A 467 66.27 -17.67 61.14
N LYS A 468 66.67 -18.91 60.81
CA LYS A 468 67.55 -19.73 61.67
C LYS A 468 69.05 -19.46 61.49
N CYS A 469 69.43 -18.81 60.39
CA CYS A 469 70.80 -18.39 60.10
C CYS A 469 70.72 -16.96 59.54
N LEU A 470 71.17 -15.96 60.29
CA LEU A 470 70.95 -14.53 59.97
C LEU A 470 71.74 -14.08 58.73
N TYR A 471 73.05 -14.29 58.75
CA TYR A 471 73.98 -13.98 57.67
C TYR A 471 74.74 -15.26 57.28
N GLY A 472 73.97 -16.28 56.89
CA GLY A 472 74.48 -17.61 56.61
C GLY A 472 73.45 -18.56 56.03
N LYS A 473 73.92 -19.62 55.36
CA LYS A 473 73.10 -20.65 54.76
C LYS A 473 72.83 -21.80 55.73
N CYS A 474 71.57 -22.19 55.88
CA CYS A 474 71.19 -23.39 56.64
C CYS A 474 71.41 -24.68 55.85
N GLU A 475 71.90 -25.73 56.52
CA GLU A 475 72.09 -27.07 55.96
C GLU A 475 71.49 -28.15 56.89
N VAL A 476 70.79 -29.12 56.30
CA VAL A 476 70.08 -30.20 57.03
C VAL A 476 71.02 -31.36 57.33
N THR A 477 71.10 -31.76 58.60
CA THR A 477 71.91 -32.88 59.09
C THR A 477 71.00 -33.96 59.70
N GLY A 478 70.46 -34.84 58.86
CA GLY A 478 69.59 -35.95 59.31
C GLY A 478 68.22 -35.46 59.82
N LYS A 479 68.07 -35.32 61.15
CA LYS A 479 66.88 -34.72 61.80
C LYS A 479 67.18 -33.36 62.47
N THR A 480 68.37 -32.79 62.28
CA THR A 480 68.81 -31.50 62.83
C THR A 480 69.35 -30.57 61.73
N TYR A 481 69.89 -29.39 62.07
CA TYR A 481 70.48 -28.45 61.11
C TYR A 481 71.79 -27.84 61.62
N ARG A 482 72.54 -27.20 60.72
CA ARG A 482 73.68 -26.30 61.01
C ARG A 482 73.64 -25.05 60.12
N CYS A 483 74.30 -23.97 60.54
CA CYS A 483 74.51 -22.77 59.71
C CYS A 483 75.93 -22.73 59.14
N ILE A 484 76.07 -22.13 57.95
CA ILE A 484 77.34 -21.85 57.28
C ILE A 484 77.38 -20.34 57.00
N CYS A 485 78.26 -19.60 57.68
CA CYS A 485 78.23 -18.14 57.68
C CYS A 485 78.84 -17.49 56.43
N GLU A 486 78.34 -16.31 56.07
CA GLU A 486 78.85 -15.48 54.98
C GLU A 486 80.10 -14.68 55.41
N GLU A 487 80.86 -14.17 54.43
CA GLU A 487 82.11 -13.46 54.71
C GLU A 487 81.89 -12.20 55.57
N GLY A 488 82.71 -12.06 56.61
CA GLY A 488 82.55 -11.01 57.61
C GLY A 488 81.59 -11.35 58.75
N PHE A 489 80.87 -12.48 58.72
CA PHE A 489 79.97 -12.93 59.77
C PHE A 489 80.39 -14.23 60.46
N SER A 490 79.99 -14.40 61.72
CA SER A 490 80.30 -15.59 62.54
C SER A 490 79.24 -15.82 63.63
N GLY A 491 79.35 -16.93 64.38
CA GLY A 491 78.36 -17.35 65.39
C GLY A 491 77.61 -18.63 65.00
N LEU A 492 76.90 -19.26 65.94
CA LEU A 492 76.15 -20.49 65.66
C LEU A 492 74.96 -20.25 64.71
N LEU A 493 74.41 -19.04 64.75
CA LEU A 493 73.32 -18.57 63.90
C LEU A 493 73.80 -17.51 62.88
N CYS A 494 75.12 -17.32 62.75
CA CYS A 494 75.75 -16.35 61.86
C CYS A 494 75.27 -14.91 62.07
N ASP A 495 75.39 -14.43 63.30
CA ASP A 495 74.81 -13.19 63.84
C ASP A 495 75.86 -12.10 64.18
N ILE A 496 77.16 -12.43 64.18
CA ILE A 496 78.25 -11.55 64.67
C ILE A 496 79.03 -10.94 63.49
N ASN A 497 79.00 -9.61 63.33
CA ASN A 497 79.68 -8.85 62.26
C ASN A 497 81.11 -8.41 62.65
N ASN A 498 82.09 -8.65 61.78
CA ASN A 498 83.52 -8.43 62.03
C ASN A 498 84.13 -7.15 61.40
N ASN A 499 83.36 -6.33 60.66
CA ASN A 499 83.91 -5.28 59.77
C ASN A 499 83.96 -3.84 60.33
N ILE A 500 83.81 -3.63 61.65
CA ILE A 500 83.84 -2.27 62.25
C ILE A 500 85.27 -1.86 62.63
N LYS A 501 85.87 -0.93 61.87
CA LYS A 501 87.09 -0.18 62.25
C LYS A 501 86.98 1.30 61.86
N THR A 502 87.24 2.20 62.81
CA THR A 502 87.02 3.65 62.68
C THR A 502 88.31 4.42 62.39
N ASN A 503 88.29 5.31 61.39
CA ASN A 503 89.40 6.23 61.10
C ASN A 503 89.42 7.44 62.07
N ILE A 504 90.62 7.88 62.47
CA ILE A 504 90.86 9.09 63.27
C ILE A 504 91.96 9.94 62.59
N SER A 505 91.77 11.27 62.56
CA SER A 505 92.64 12.18 61.81
C SER A 505 93.96 12.50 62.53
N ILE A 506 95.08 12.29 61.82
CA ILE A 506 96.45 12.52 62.30
C ILE A 506 96.70 13.99 62.68
N TRP A 507 96.01 14.95 62.04
CA TRP A 507 96.21 16.38 62.24
C TRP A 507 95.93 16.87 63.67
N GLY A 508 95.08 16.17 64.43
CA GLY A 508 94.83 16.50 65.84
C GLY A 508 96.01 16.20 66.77
N ILE A 509 96.86 15.23 66.41
CA ILE A 509 97.94 14.74 67.29
C ILE A 509 99.07 15.77 67.39
N SER A 510 99.46 16.39 66.28
CA SER A 510 100.54 17.39 66.23
C SER A 510 100.28 18.62 67.11
N LEU A 511 99.03 19.07 67.19
CA LEU A 511 98.62 20.20 68.03
C LEU A 511 98.74 19.87 69.53
N ILE A 512 98.29 18.67 69.93
CA ILE A 512 98.35 18.21 71.32
C ILE A 512 99.81 18.10 71.80
N VAL A 513 100.70 17.54 70.98
CA VAL A 513 102.14 17.42 71.31
C VAL A 513 102.78 18.80 71.51
N PHE A 514 102.47 19.78 70.65
CA PHE A 514 103.04 21.13 70.75
C PHE A 514 102.60 21.85 72.04
N CYS A 515 101.32 21.75 72.41
CA CYS A 515 100.81 22.27 73.68
C CYS A 515 101.45 21.59 74.90
N PHE A 516 101.74 20.28 74.82
CA PHE A 516 102.36 19.53 75.92
C PHE A 516 103.80 19.98 76.19
N ILE A 517 104.58 20.24 75.14
CA ILE A 517 105.97 20.74 75.24
C ILE A 517 106.00 22.13 75.91
N LEU A 518 105.09 23.04 75.53
CA LEU A 518 104.97 24.37 76.16
C LEU A 518 104.56 24.30 77.64
N LEU A 519 103.74 23.32 78.04
CA LEU A 519 103.39 23.10 79.44
C LEU A 519 104.61 22.62 80.26
N VAL A 520 105.39 21.69 79.72
CA VAL A 520 106.58 21.14 80.42
C VAL A 520 107.66 22.20 80.63
N THR A 521 107.90 23.09 79.66
CA THR A 521 108.90 24.17 79.83
C THR A 521 108.46 25.21 80.87
N MET A 522 107.17 25.58 80.90
CA MET A 522 106.63 26.50 81.91
C MET A 522 106.70 25.94 83.33
N VAL A 523 106.39 24.65 83.52
CA VAL A 523 106.50 23.98 84.83
C VAL A 523 107.96 23.89 85.28
N GLY A 524 108.90 23.60 84.37
CA GLY A 524 110.34 23.54 84.69
C GLY A 524 110.90 24.86 85.24
N VAL A 525 110.50 26.00 84.66
CA VAL A 525 110.93 27.34 85.14
C VAL A 525 110.36 27.64 86.54
N LEU A 526 109.11 27.26 86.81
CA LEU A 526 108.47 27.47 88.12
C LEU A 526 109.10 26.61 89.22
N CYS A 527 109.48 25.36 88.93
CA CYS A 527 110.09 24.47 89.93
C CYS A 527 111.49 24.92 90.37
N CYS A 528 112.30 25.48 89.47
CA CYS A 528 113.64 25.98 89.83
C CYS A 528 113.61 27.25 90.69
N GLY A 529 112.50 28.00 90.72
CA GLY A 529 112.39 29.24 91.49
C GLY A 529 112.23 29.08 93.01
N PHE A 530 111.86 27.88 93.49
CA PHE A 530 111.41 27.68 94.89
C PHE A 530 112.38 26.89 95.79
N GLN A 531 113.53 26.43 95.31
CA GLN A 531 114.47 25.62 96.12
C GLN A 531 115.45 26.43 97.01
N ASN A 532 115.22 27.73 97.20
CA ASN A 532 116.04 28.59 98.05
C ASN A 532 115.24 29.17 99.22
N VAL A 533 114.98 28.35 100.27
CA VAL A 533 114.88 28.75 101.70
C VAL A 533 114.57 27.52 102.59
N ARG A 534 115.24 27.45 103.76
CA ARG A 534 114.96 26.55 104.91
C ARG A 534 114.91 25.04 104.65
N ASN A 535 116.09 24.43 104.69
CA ASN A 535 116.28 23.11 105.31
C ASN A 535 116.81 23.33 106.75
N ASN A 536 116.06 22.99 107.80
CA ASN A 536 116.52 23.21 109.19
C ASN A 536 115.73 22.42 110.27
N ARG A 537 116.27 21.27 110.72
CA ARG A 537 115.92 20.51 111.95
C ARG A 537 114.51 19.86 112.04
N CYS A 538 114.23 18.88 112.91
CA CYS A 538 115.05 17.78 113.48
C CYS A 538 114.12 16.71 114.11
N ASP A 539 114.65 15.48 114.18
CA ASP A 539 114.55 14.49 115.27
C ASP A 539 113.41 13.48 115.49
N HIS A 540 113.90 12.30 115.93
CA HIS A 540 113.40 11.28 116.86
C HIS A 540 111.99 10.62 116.80
N SER A 541 112.07 9.28 116.61
CA SER A 541 111.47 8.24 117.48
C SER A 541 109.97 7.90 117.28
N LYS A 542 109.41 6.74 117.69
CA LYS A 542 109.97 5.41 118.08
C LYS A 542 108.86 4.34 118.13
N HIS A 543 109.25 3.07 117.93
CA HIS A 543 108.58 1.82 118.37
C HIS A 543 107.23 1.38 117.77
N PHE A 544 107.14 0.04 117.66
CA PHE A 544 106.01 -0.86 117.36
C PHE A 544 105.35 -0.73 115.98
#